data_AF-W6L8S0-F1
#
_entry.id   AF-W6L8S0-F1
#
_cell.length_a   1.000
_cell.length_b   1.000
_cell.length_c   1.000
_cell.angle_alpha   90.00
_cell.angle_beta   90.00
_cell.angle_gamma   90.00
#
_symmetry.space_group_name_H-M   'P 1'
#
loop_
_entity.id
_entity.type
_entity.pdbx_description
1 polymer ?
#
loop_
_entity_poly.entity_id
_entity_poly.type
_entity_poly.pdbx_seq_one_letter_code
_entity_poly.pdbx_strand_id
1 'polypeptide(L)'
;MLTIQVAADIFHKKVNFELNLSDHLSLQELTKITENAFSLEISNKRPDNVPPHTFNLSKLKIYDEDANKWVDLLSDAQLIDYCQLYAFQTENQWHKETLKPIPPAVKPPTPSISQGLGVNNSSLVSVDSRGVSAFSYGALAPYTGGRSETSSMRRGMNFSTSTALVTRVNEDASQDEKLRLIFGEFDVNKKRSLDIEDFTKGFPKLGLDFSIATVEELFQRADHNNDNRISYSEFERFARLYPIMMDCLFYRYKSTWEEARMQKDIENERNAVEKAESVLDQAMHALEKSENDVVNAEEAVRISEAELRERSDRMQDLARDMESARREKEARIREKKERERDLASVKEREKVLRRVLQERVRESDKLENHAIQLSNEAAASDEKVRQLQKALEEAKRASERAHRSADQASQEAEAAREALKSSEMESDAVVREIPMAEEAVHFVERAVLAVEQDLKTLDNVGKDIGREAEEVARHRDANVRAVTDAKEKVSQRSREMDLARQNLVDREKLVKQKELDLNEYQHQRNSATQHERTLIEQELRLRAQRDTLEQRESKLMSEAYSFLGNICTNVSSGKTFSRDVSTF
;
A
#
# COMPACT_ATOMS: atom_id res chain seq x y z
N MET A 1 42.77 12.91 15.65
CA MET A 1 41.85 11.75 15.57
C MET A 1 41.59 11.50 14.10
N LEU A 2 41.75 10.26 13.67
CA LEU A 2 41.58 9.83 12.28
C LEU A 2 40.29 9.01 12.18
N THR A 3 39.35 9.44 11.35
CA THR A 3 38.08 8.73 11.12
C THR A 3 38.21 7.88 9.87
N ILE A 4 37.83 6.60 9.91
CA ILE A 4 37.86 5.72 8.74
C ILE A 4 36.54 4.98 8.59
N GLN A 5 36.20 4.59 7.36
CA GLN A 5 35.02 3.78 7.06
C GLN A 5 35.47 2.38 6.67
N VAL A 6 34.92 1.34 7.31
CA VAL A 6 35.28 -0.06 7.00
C VAL A 6 34.03 -0.86 6.68
N ALA A 7 34.01 -1.45 5.49
CA ALA A 7 32.90 -2.28 5.02
C ALA A 7 33.26 -3.77 4.95
N ALA A 8 32.27 -4.63 5.17
CA ALA A 8 32.36 -6.08 5.01
C ALA A 8 31.00 -6.69 4.64
N ASP A 9 30.98 -7.92 4.11
CA ASP A 9 29.76 -8.71 3.90
C ASP A 9 29.51 -9.64 5.10
N ILE A 10 28.38 -9.46 5.78
CA ILE A 10 27.92 -10.30 6.89
C ILE A 10 26.52 -10.84 6.53
N PHE A 11 26.35 -12.17 6.54
CA PHE A 11 25.10 -12.86 6.19
C PHE A 11 24.42 -12.33 4.90
N HIS A 12 25.20 -12.18 3.82
CA HIS A 12 24.76 -11.64 2.52
C HIS A 12 24.27 -10.18 2.53
N LYS A 13 24.60 -9.43 3.59
CA LYS A 13 24.36 -7.98 3.71
C LYS A 13 25.69 -7.26 3.84
N LYS A 14 25.86 -6.19 3.07
CA LYS A 14 26.98 -5.26 3.29
C LYS A 14 26.70 -4.39 4.50
N VAL A 15 27.69 -4.31 5.37
CA VAL A 15 27.72 -3.43 6.52
C VAL A 15 28.91 -2.47 6.35
N ASN A 16 28.77 -1.24 6.84
CA ASN A 16 29.83 -0.23 6.77
C ASN A 16 29.90 0.50 8.11
N PHE A 17 31.06 0.51 8.76
CA PHE A 17 31.25 1.10 10.07
C PHE A 17 32.20 2.30 10.03
N GLU A 18 31.84 3.35 10.78
CA GLU A 18 32.70 4.50 11.05
C GLU A 18 33.53 4.23 12.32
N LEU A 19 34.84 4.11 12.16
CA LEU A 19 35.79 3.87 13.26
C LEU A 19 36.63 5.11 13.52
N ASN A 20 36.66 5.56 14.77
CA ASN A 20 37.48 6.68 15.22
C ASN A 20 38.79 6.15 15.80
N LEU A 21 39.90 6.46 15.14
CA LEU A 21 41.26 6.05 15.51
C LEU A 21 42.01 7.20 16.19
N SER A 22 42.88 6.86 17.13
CA SER A 22 43.84 7.81 17.73
C SER A 22 45.06 7.97 16.81
N ASP A 23 45.73 9.12 16.84
CA ASP A 23 46.71 9.58 15.82
C ASP A 23 47.98 8.71 15.64
N HIS A 24 48.13 7.61 16.39
CA HIS A 24 49.28 6.71 16.34
C HIS A 24 48.87 5.23 16.33
N LEU A 25 47.89 4.86 15.50
CA LEU A 25 47.39 3.50 15.44
C LEU A 25 48.14 2.65 14.41
N SER A 26 48.63 1.47 14.83
CA SER A 26 49.29 0.51 13.94
C SER A 26 48.29 -0.30 13.10
N LEU A 27 48.72 -0.86 11.96
CA LEU A 27 47.88 -1.76 11.15
C LEU A 27 47.38 -2.99 11.93
N GLN A 28 48.13 -3.45 12.92
CA GLN A 28 47.74 -4.57 13.80
C GLN A 28 46.56 -4.18 14.70
N GLU A 29 46.58 -2.96 15.24
CA GLU A 29 45.47 -2.45 16.04
C GLU A 29 44.23 -2.17 15.19
N LEU A 30 44.41 -1.62 13.97
CA LEU A 30 43.31 -1.47 13.01
C LEU A 30 42.63 -2.81 12.74
N THR A 31 43.43 -3.84 12.44
CA THR A 31 42.92 -5.20 12.20
C THR A 31 42.09 -5.69 13.38
N LYS A 32 42.60 -5.54 14.61
CA LYS A 32 41.91 -5.96 15.84
C LYS A 32 40.60 -5.21 16.07
N ILE A 33 40.57 -3.89 15.82
CA ILE A 33 39.34 -3.08 15.97
C ILE A 33 38.30 -3.53 14.93
N THR A 34 38.72 -3.73 13.68
CA THR A 34 37.86 -4.19 12.59
C THR A 34 37.28 -5.58 12.88
N GLU A 35 38.10 -6.54 13.31
CA GLU A 35 37.66 -7.88 13.69
C GLU A 35 36.67 -7.87 14.85
N ASN A 36 36.92 -7.05 15.88
CA ASN A 36 36.02 -6.91 17.01
C ASN A 36 34.66 -6.32 16.61
N ALA A 37 34.66 -5.25 15.79
CA ALA A 37 33.43 -4.59 15.34
C ALA A 37 32.53 -5.54 14.54
N PHE A 38 33.11 -6.27 13.59
CA PHE A 38 32.35 -7.23 12.78
C PHE A 38 31.99 -8.51 13.54
N SER A 39 32.82 -8.98 14.47
CA SER A 39 32.46 -10.11 15.33
C SER A 39 31.24 -9.81 16.20
N LEU A 40 31.12 -8.57 16.69
CA LEU A 40 29.95 -8.14 17.44
C LEU A 40 28.71 -8.05 16.54
N GLU A 41 28.85 -7.56 15.31
CA GLU A 41 27.75 -7.56 14.33
C GLU A 41 27.29 -8.98 13.96
N ILE A 42 28.22 -9.92 13.78
CA ILE A 42 27.90 -11.34 13.58
C ILE A 42 27.09 -11.85 14.76
N SER A 43 27.52 -11.58 16.00
CA SER A 43 26.80 -12.05 17.19
C SER A 43 25.37 -11.49 17.29
N ASN A 44 25.17 -10.24 16.89
CA ASN A 44 23.88 -9.55 16.93
C ASN A 44 22.92 -9.98 15.79
N LYS A 45 23.45 -10.30 14.62
CA LYS A 45 22.67 -10.67 13.42
C LYS A 45 22.62 -12.17 13.17
N ARG A 46 23.22 -12.98 14.05
CA ARG A 46 23.31 -14.44 13.92
C ARG A 46 21.92 -15.07 13.87
N PRO A 47 21.57 -15.80 12.79
CA PRO A 47 20.39 -16.65 12.78
C PRO A 47 20.55 -17.85 13.72
N ASP A 48 19.46 -18.36 14.30
CA ASP A 48 19.49 -19.46 15.29
C ASP A 48 20.10 -20.76 14.77
N ASN A 49 20.12 -20.96 13.44
CA ASN A 49 20.69 -22.13 12.77
C ASN A 49 22.20 -22.02 12.47
N VAL A 50 22.88 -20.95 12.89
CA VAL A 50 24.31 -20.73 12.64
C VAL A 50 25.12 -20.81 13.95
N PRO A 51 26.17 -21.64 14.04
CA PRO A 51 27.06 -21.67 15.21
C PRO A 51 27.73 -20.31 15.48
N PRO A 52 27.99 -19.96 16.76
CA PRO A 52 28.73 -18.74 17.09
C PRO A 52 30.15 -18.82 16.51
N HIS A 53 30.56 -17.77 15.79
CA HIS A 53 31.88 -17.63 15.21
C HIS A 53 32.28 -16.14 15.15
N THR A 54 33.57 -15.88 14.95
CA THR A 54 34.16 -14.55 14.88
C THR A 54 34.51 -14.15 13.45
N PHE A 55 34.68 -12.85 13.24
CA PHE A 55 35.21 -12.31 11.99
C PHE A 55 36.73 -12.43 11.99
N ASN A 56 37.29 -13.10 10.96
CA ASN A 56 38.74 -13.29 10.80
C ASN A 56 39.21 -12.60 9.53
N LEU A 57 39.96 -11.51 9.68
CA LEU A 57 40.36 -10.65 8.58
C LEU A 57 41.47 -11.34 7.76
N SER A 58 41.26 -11.46 6.45
CA SER A 58 42.23 -12.02 5.51
C SER A 58 43.00 -10.94 4.75
N LYS A 59 42.31 -9.87 4.33
CA LYS A 59 42.87 -8.78 3.54
C LYS A 59 42.08 -7.50 3.78
N LEU A 60 42.79 -6.38 3.82
CA LEU A 60 42.21 -5.04 3.76
C LEU A 60 42.57 -4.40 2.42
N LYS A 61 41.56 -3.81 1.77
CA LYS A 61 41.77 -2.91 0.64
C LYS A 61 41.29 -1.51 1.00
N ILE A 62 42.01 -0.51 0.53
CA ILE A 62 41.62 0.89 0.60
C ILE A 62 41.18 1.36 -0.78
N TYR A 63 40.13 2.18 -0.82
CA TYR A 63 39.73 2.86 -2.02
C TYR A 63 40.62 4.08 -2.23
N ASP A 64 41.47 4.02 -3.24
CA ASP A 64 42.29 5.14 -3.67
C ASP A 64 41.42 6.06 -4.55
N GLU A 65 41.06 7.23 -4.02
CA GLU A 65 40.20 8.20 -4.71
C GLU A 65 40.91 8.83 -5.91
N ASP A 66 42.23 9.07 -5.80
CA ASP A 66 43.03 9.67 -6.87
C ASP A 66 43.16 8.72 -8.06
N ALA A 67 43.39 7.43 -7.78
CA ALA A 67 43.49 6.40 -8.81
C ALA A 67 42.15 5.73 -9.16
N ASN A 68 41.06 6.12 -8.49
CA ASN A 68 39.70 5.59 -8.64
C ASN A 68 39.64 4.05 -8.64
N LYS A 69 40.40 3.40 -7.74
CA LYS A 69 40.58 1.94 -7.70
C LYS A 69 40.80 1.42 -6.28
N TRP A 70 40.46 0.15 -6.04
CA TRP A 70 40.80 -0.54 -4.80
C TRP A 70 42.25 -1.03 -4.82
N VAL A 71 43.05 -0.60 -3.85
CA VAL A 71 44.44 -1.04 -3.65
C VAL A 71 44.58 -1.79 -2.32
N ASP A 72 45.54 -2.71 -2.25
CA ASP A 72 45.82 -3.43 -1.01
C ASP A 72 46.43 -2.46 0.02
N LEU A 73 45.97 -2.53 1.27
CA LEU A 73 46.49 -1.71 2.36
C LEU A 73 47.80 -2.33 2.88
N LEU A 74 48.92 -1.66 2.63
CA LEU A 74 50.28 -2.12 2.93
C LEU A 74 50.93 -1.38 4.10
N SER A 75 50.58 -0.11 4.32
CA SER A 75 51.12 0.73 5.40
C SER A 75 50.03 1.60 6.03
N ASP A 76 50.22 1.90 7.31
CA ASP A 76 49.49 2.94 8.05
C ASP A 76 49.55 4.33 7.39
N ALA A 77 50.65 4.67 6.71
CA ALA A 77 50.81 5.92 5.96
C ALA A 77 49.81 6.11 4.80
N GLN A 78 49.10 5.05 4.38
CA GLN A 78 48.06 5.12 3.34
C GLN A 78 46.69 5.53 3.91
N LEU A 79 46.54 5.59 5.24
CA LEU A 79 45.27 5.92 5.88
C LEU A 79 45.08 7.44 5.90
N ILE A 80 44.02 7.91 5.24
CA ILE A 80 43.62 9.32 5.18
C ILE A 80 42.27 9.46 5.89
N ASP A 81 41.99 10.63 6.44
CA ASP A 81 40.71 10.90 7.11
C ASP A 81 39.53 10.66 6.15
N TYR A 82 38.51 9.99 6.66
CA TYR A 82 37.34 9.49 5.94
C TYR A 82 37.61 8.52 4.78
N CYS A 83 38.80 7.89 4.69
CA CYS A 83 39.04 6.88 3.65
C CYS A 83 38.11 5.66 3.79
N GLN A 84 37.72 5.07 2.66
CA GLN A 84 36.92 3.86 2.62
C GLN A 84 37.79 2.60 2.50
N LEU A 85 37.64 1.71 3.47
CA LEU A 85 38.27 0.40 3.54
C LEU A 85 37.23 -0.71 3.29
N TYR A 86 37.73 -1.83 2.78
CA TYR A 86 36.97 -3.06 2.62
C TYR A 86 37.73 -4.23 3.25
N ALA A 87 37.10 -4.89 4.21
CA ALA A 87 37.65 -6.02 4.94
C ALA A 87 37.15 -7.33 4.33
N PHE A 88 38.09 -8.11 3.79
CA PHE A 88 37.83 -9.46 3.29
C PHE A 88 37.99 -10.46 4.42
N GLN A 89 37.04 -11.36 4.58
CA GLN A 89 37.15 -12.48 5.50
C GLN A 89 37.71 -13.71 4.76
N THR A 90 38.31 -14.64 5.49
CA THR A 90 38.59 -15.97 4.92
C THR A 90 37.26 -16.62 4.52
N GLU A 91 37.16 -17.12 3.28
CA GLU A 91 35.93 -17.70 2.74
C GLU A 91 35.31 -18.72 3.70
N ASN A 92 34.05 -18.50 4.07
CA ASN A 92 33.32 -19.41 4.94
C ASN A 92 31.91 -19.67 4.39
N GLN A 93 31.18 -20.61 5.00
CA GLN A 93 29.86 -21.02 4.48
C GLN A 93 28.76 -19.95 4.67
N TRP A 94 29.00 -18.91 5.49
CA TRP A 94 27.97 -17.94 5.94
C TRP A 94 28.18 -16.51 5.42
N HIS A 95 29.38 -16.17 4.99
CA HIS A 95 29.82 -14.85 4.57
C HIS A 95 30.48 -14.99 3.21
N LYS A 96 29.78 -14.53 2.18
CA LYS A 96 30.25 -14.50 0.79
C LYS A 96 30.16 -13.08 0.29
N GLU A 97 31.16 -12.65 -0.45
CA GLU A 97 31.23 -11.33 -1.04
C GLU A 97 30.04 -11.11 -1.98
N THR A 98 29.41 -9.95 -1.83
CA THR A 98 28.35 -9.52 -2.73
C THR A 98 28.80 -8.31 -3.55
N LEU A 99 28.24 -8.12 -4.75
CA LEU A 99 28.49 -6.93 -5.57
C LEU A 99 27.51 -5.77 -5.26
N LYS A 100 26.87 -5.81 -4.08
CA LYS A 100 25.95 -4.75 -3.64
C LYS A 100 26.72 -3.44 -3.39
N PRO A 101 26.08 -2.26 -3.48
CA PRO A 101 26.73 -1.01 -3.08
C PRO A 101 27.02 -1.01 -1.57
N ILE A 102 28.13 -0.37 -1.16
CA ILE A 102 28.46 -0.15 0.25
C ILE A 102 27.46 0.89 0.82
N PRO A 103 26.72 0.57 1.90
CA PRO A 103 25.79 1.53 2.50
C PRO A 103 26.54 2.67 3.22
N PRO A 104 25.86 3.79 3.55
CA PRO A 104 26.43 4.84 4.40
C PRO A 104 26.99 4.26 5.71
N ALA A 105 28.16 4.76 6.14
CA ALA A 105 28.80 4.28 7.36
C ALA A 105 27.93 4.59 8.59
N VAL A 106 27.81 3.61 9.49
CA VAL A 106 27.13 3.74 10.79
C VAL A 106 28.11 3.48 11.92
N LYS A 107 27.80 3.94 13.14
CA LYS A 107 28.66 3.62 14.29
C LYS A 107 28.64 2.11 14.56
N PRO A 108 29.79 1.50 14.92
CA PRO A 108 29.84 0.08 15.24
C PRO A 108 28.94 -0.23 16.45
N PRO A 109 28.40 -1.47 16.53
CA PRO A 109 27.62 -1.90 17.68
C PRO A 109 28.43 -1.73 18.97
N THR A 110 27.77 -1.33 20.05
CA THR A 110 28.36 -1.26 21.39
C THR A 110 28.08 -2.57 22.13
N PRO A 111 29.02 -3.10 22.92
CA PRO A 111 28.78 -4.33 23.68
C PRO A 111 27.68 -4.08 24.71
N SER A 112 26.55 -4.77 24.56
CA SER A 112 25.47 -4.76 25.54
C SER A 112 25.92 -5.50 26.80
N ILE A 113 26.14 -4.75 27.87
CA ILE A 113 26.24 -5.31 29.22
C ILE A 113 24.88 -5.90 29.56
N SER A 114 24.86 -7.22 29.76
CA SER A 114 23.72 -7.98 30.24
C SER A 114 23.52 -7.75 31.74
N GLN A 115 22.46 -7.02 32.08
CA GLN A 115 21.74 -7.09 33.37
C GLN A 115 20.26 -7.00 32.98
N GLY A 116 19.37 -7.93 33.29
CA GLY A 116 19.14 -8.56 34.58
C GLY A 116 17.72 -8.17 35.01
N LEU A 117 16.82 -9.15 35.03
CA LEU A 117 15.40 -9.10 35.39
C LEU A 117 15.05 -8.22 36.61
N GLY A 118 13.88 -7.56 36.58
CA GLY A 118 13.27 -7.02 37.82
C GLY A 118 12.11 -6.01 37.65
N VAL A 119 10.89 -6.53 37.45
CA VAL A 119 9.61 -6.21 38.14
C VAL A 119 9.24 -4.75 38.52
N ASN A 120 8.03 -4.36 38.05
CA ASN A 120 6.99 -3.45 38.59
C ASN A 120 7.37 -2.31 39.56
N ASN A 121 6.94 -1.08 39.23
CA ASN A 121 5.77 -0.49 39.91
C ASN A 121 5.19 0.75 39.21
N SER A 122 3.90 0.93 39.45
CA SER A 122 2.98 1.96 38.97
C SER A 122 3.16 3.35 39.61
N SER A 123 2.60 4.35 38.90
CA SER A 123 1.95 5.57 39.43
C SER A 123 2.84 6.77 39.78
N LEU A 124 2.63 7.88 39.05
CA LEU A 124 2.04 9.10 39.63
C LEU A 124 1.66 10.14 38.56
N VAL A 125 0.46 10.65 38.76
CA VAL A 125 -0.23 11.78 38.13
C VAL A 125 0.49 13.10 38.42
N SER A 126 0.55 14.03 37.47
CA SER A 126 0.19 15.42 37.78
C SER A 126 -0.17 16.23 36.53
N VAL A 127 -1.33 16.88 36.66
CA VAL A 127 -1.96 17.89 35.83
C VAL A 127 -1.30 19.25 36.13
N ASP A 128 -0.92 20.05 35.14
CA ASP A 128 -1.70 21.20 34.62
C ASP A 128 -0.87 22.28 33.88
N SER A 129 -1.54 22.85 32.88
CA SER A 129 -1.58 24.28 32.49
C SER A 129 -0.46 24.99 31.69
N ARG A 130 -0.85 25.27 30.43
CA ARG A 130 -0.97 26.60 29.77
C ARG A 130 0.29 27.44 29.52
N GLY A 131 0.52 27.73 28.24
CA GLY A 131 1.33 28.85 27.77
C GLY A 131 1.37 28.95 26.26
N VAL A 132 0.49 29.77 25.68
CA VAL A 132 0.47 30.17 24.27
C VAL A 132 1.54 31.25 24.04
N SER A 133 2.30 31.21 22.95
CA SER A 133 2.46 32.33 21.98
C SER A 133 3.79 32.35 21.22
N ALA A 134 3.62 32.43 19.89
CA ALA A 134 4.18 33.43 18.99
C ALA A 134 5.67 33.40 18.57
N PHE A 135 5.81 33.24 17.24
CA PHE A 135 6.77 33.86 16.35
C PHE A 135 7.28 35.25 16.78
N SER A 136 8.56 35.52 16.54
CA SER A 136 8.96 36.74 15.84
C SER A 136 10.36 36.63 15.22
N TYR A 137 10.48 37.29 14.07
CA TYR A 137 11.66 37.55 13.26
C TYR A 137 12.53 38.66 13.86
N GLY A 138 13.80 38.73 13.40
CA GLY A 138 14.69 39.90 13.48
C GLY A 138 16.12 39.50 13.11
N ALA A 139 16.59 39.64 11.87
CA ALA A 139 16.96 40.84 11.10
C ALA A 139 18.42 41.30 11.33
N LEU A 140 19.22 41.23 10.24
CA LEU A 140 20.13 42.25 9.64
C LEU A 140 21.18 42.93 10.56
N ALA A 141 22.47 43.13 10.25
CA ALA A 141 23.24 43.40 9.00
C ALA A 141 24.78 43.46 9.37
N PRO A 142 25.72 44.16 8.67
CA PRO A 142 26.14 44.15 7.26
C PRO A 142 27.70 44.08 7.00
N TYR A 143 28.05 43.78 5.74
CA TYR A 143 29.20 44.25 4.90
C TYR A 143 30.68 44.10 5.30
N THR A 144 31.42 43.36 4.47
CA THR A 144 32.56 43.72 3.56
C THR A 144 33.13 42.38 3.07
N GLY A 145 33.34 42.02 1.81
CA GLY A 145 33.63 42.71 0.56
C GLY A 145 34.83 41.97 -0.08
N GLY A 146 34.64 41.30 -1.23
CA GLY A 146 35.77 40.94 -2.12
C GLY A 146 35.86 39.52 -2.71
N ARG A 147 35.20 39.34 -3.87
CA ARG A 147 35.67 38.73 -5.14
C ARG A 147 36.29 37.31 -5.23
N SER A 148 35.63 36.48 -6.07
CA SER A 148 36.12 35.81 -7.31
C SER A 148 35.46 34.42 -7.45
N GLU A 149 34.45 34.26 -8.31
CA GLU A 149 34.49 33.65 -9.66
C GLU A 149 34.43 32.11 -9.71
N THR A 150 33.43 31.63 -10.50
CA THR A 150 33.24 30.34 -11.20
C THR A 150 33.43 29.04 -10.39
N SER A 151 32.47 28.11 -10.34
CA SER A 151 32.22 27.13 -11.42
C SER A 151 31.10 26.18 -11.03
N SER A 152 30.21 25.90 -11.98
CA SER A 152 29.22 24.81 -11.93
C SER A 152 29.90 23.45 -12.14
N MET A 153 29.63 22.44 -11.31
CA MET A 153 29.61 21.00 -11.63
C MET A 153 28.80 20.26 -10.54
N ARG A 154 27.56 19.84 -10.78
CA ARG A 154 27.09 18.58 -11.41
C ARG A 154 27.61 17.30 -10.74
N ARG A 155 26.64 16.65 -10.08
CA ARG A 155 26.62 15.27 -9.58
C ARG A 155 26.94 14.27 -10.69
N GLY A 156 27.62 13.21 -10.28
CA GLY A 156 27.90 12.05 -11.11
C GLY A 156 26.74 11.05 -11.20
N MET A 157 26.89 10.14 -12.16
CA MET A 157 26.22 8.86 -12.21
C MET A 157 27.24 7.80 -12.62
N ASN A 158 27.26 6.71 -11.86
CA ASN A 158 28.04 5.51 -12.14
C ASN A 158 27.26 4.58 -13.09
N PHE A 159 27.98 3.91 -13.99
CA PHE A 159 27.56 2.60 -14.49
C PHE A 159 28.76 1.68 -14.70
N SER A 160 28.61 0.41 -14.33
CA SER A 160 29.58 -0.66 -14.49
C SER A 160 28.88 -1.84 -15.17
N THR A 161 29.41 -2.29 -16.31
CA THR A 161 29.32 -3.68 -16.77
C THR A 161 30.59 -4.02 -17.57
N SER A 162 31.21 -5.14 -17.22
CA SER A 162 32.36 -5.71 -17.92
C SER A 162 31.92 -6.85 -18.83
N THR A 163 32.26 -6.76 -20.11
CA THR A 163 32.61 -7.91 -20.97
C THR A 163 33.33 -7.38 -22.21
N ALA A 164 34.45 -8.02 -22.56
CA ALA A 164 35.36 -7.75 -23.69
C ALA A 164 36.27 -6.53 -23.54
N LEU A 165 37.51 -6.70 -24.01
CA LEU A 165 38.55 -5.68 -24.16
C LEU A 165 37.98 -4.48 -24.96
N VAL A 166 37.40 -3.50 -24.27
CA VAL A 166 37.01 -2.23 -24.86
C VAL A 166 37.93 -1.19 -24.27
N THR A 167 38.92 -0.80 -25.07
CA THR A 167 39.88 0.25 -24.76
C THR A 167 39.09 1.52 -24.40
N ARG A 168 39.15 1.96 -23.14
CA ARG A 168 38.69 3.30 -22.77
C ARG A 168 39.59 4.28 -23.51
N VAL A 169 39.05 5.03 -24.47
CA VAL A 169 39.83 6.03 -25.21
C VAL A 169 40.09 7.19 -24.24
N ASN A 170 41.25 7.15 -23.58
CA ASN A 170 41.70 8.17 -22.64
C ASN A 170 41.90 9.51 -23.38
N GLU A 171 41.57 10.64 -22.77
CA GLU A 171 41.81 11.98 -23.37
C GLU A 171 43.31 12.24 -23.59
N ASP A 172 44.15 11.63 -22.74
CA ASP A 172 45.62 11.65 -22.82
C ASP A 172 46.19 10.36 -23.42
N ALA A 173 45.53 9.77 -24.42
CA ALA A 173 46.05 8.59 -25.10
C ALA A 173 47.44 8.90 -25.69
N SER A 174 48.43 8.07 -25.32
CA SER A 174 49.79 8.20 -25.84
C SER A 174 49.77 8.04 -27.36
N GLN A 175 50.75 8.64 -28.05
CA GLN A 175 50.83 8.54 -29.51
C GLN A 175 50.82 7.08 -29.98
N ASP A 176 51.55 6.17 -29.31
CA ASP A 176 51.53 4.74 -29.65
C ASP A 176 50.13 4.12 -29.48
N GLU A 177 49.36 4.52 -28.47
CA GLU A 177 48.01 4.02 -28.24
C GLU A 177 47.04 4.46 -29.34
N LYS A 178 47.12 5.73 -29.77
CA LYS A 178 46.35 6.25 -30.91
C LYS A 178 46.64 5.44 -32.17
N LEU A 179 47.92 5.15 -32.43
CA LEU A 179 48.35 4.38 -33.61
C LEU A 179 47.87 2.93 -33.57
N ARG A 180 47.93 2.26 -32.41
CA ARG A 180 47.39 0.89 -32.25
C ARG A 180 45.90 0.83 -32.52
N LEU A 181 45.15 1.82 -32.04
CA LEU A 181 43.70 1.90 -32.24
C LEU A 181 43.37 2.09 -33.73
N ILE A 182 44.02 3.04 -34.41
CA ILE A 182 43.80 3.26 -35.84
C ILE A 182 44.24 2.03 -36.65
N PHE A 183 45.41 1.45 -36.37
CA PHE A 183 45.89 0.26 -37.06
C PHE A 183 44.92 -0.91 -36.92
N GLY A 184 44.40 -1.14 -35.72
CA GLY A 184 43.40 -2.18 -35.46
C GLY A 184 42.06 -1.91 -36.17
N GLU A 185 41.72 -0.65 -36.38
CA GLU A 185 40.49 -0.26 -37.08
C GLU A 185 40.60 -0.47 -38.61
N PHE A 186 41.79 -0.27 -39.16
CA PHE A 186 42.14 -0.58 -40.56
C PHE A 186 42.25 -2.09 -40.80
N ASP A 187 42.78 -2.87 -39.84
CA ASP A 187 42.96 -4.33 -39.95
C ASP A 187 41.62 -5.08 -39.74
N VAL A 188 40.69 -4.94 -40.69
CA VAL A 188 39.37 -5.56 -40.65
C VAL A 188 39.46 -7.08 -40.47
N ASN A 189 40.48 -7.69 -41.08
CA ASN A 189 40.67 -9.14 -41.08
C ASN A 189 41.50 -9.67 -39.89
N LYS A 190 41.99 -8.78 -39.01
CA LYS A 190 42.87 -9.10 -37.87
C LYS A 190 44.11 -9.91 -38.26
N LYS A 191 44.62 -9.68 -39.47
CA LYS A 191 45.79 -10.38 -40.04
C LYS A 191 47.10 -9.88 -39.42
N ARG A 192 47.06 -8.81 -38.62
CA ARG A 192 48.21 -8.08 -38.04
C ARG A 192 49.11 -7.44 -39.10
N SER A 193 48.60 -7.28 -40.32
CA SER A 193 49.24 -6.61 -41.45
C SER A 193 48.13 -6.01 -42.32
N LEU A 194 48.32 -4.79 -42.82
CA LEU A 194 47.33 -4.15 -43.69
C LEU A 194 47.67 -4.43 -45.15
N ASP A 195 46.71 -4.95 -45.93
CA ASP A 195 46.83 -4.99 -47.38
C ASP A 195 46.19 -3.76 -48.03
N ILE A 196 46.33 -3.61 -49.35
CA ILE A 196 45.77 -2.46 -50.09
C ILE A 196 44.24 -2.37 -49.96
N GLU A 197 43.55 -3.51 -49.77
CA GLU A 197 42.10 -3.51 -49.54
C GLU A 197 41.75 -2.97 -48.16
N ASP A 198 42.47 -3.39 -47.12
CA ASP A 198 42.33 -2.88 -45.76
C ASP A 198 42.60 -1.36 -45.73
N PHE A 199 43.60 -0.87 -46.47
CA PHE A 199 43.88 0.56 -46.62
C PHE A 199 42.77 1.32 -47.37
N THR A 200 42.27 0.75 -48.47
CA THR A 200 41.18 1.32 -49.28
C THR A 200 39.86 1.38 -48.52
N LYS A 201 39.59 0.39 -47.66
CA LYS A 201 38.37 0.35 -46.82
C LYS A 201 38.53 1.11 -45.51
N GLY A 202 39.74 1.21 -44.98
CA GLY A 202 40.04 1.82 -43.68
C GLY A 202 39.78 3.33 -43.62
N PHE A 203 40.20 4.09 -44.65
CA PHE A 203 39.95 5.54 -44.67
C PHE A 203 38.46 5.90 -44.72
N PRO A 204 37.62 5.33 -45.62
CA PRO A 204 36.19 5.59 -45.63
C PRO A 204 35.48 5.18 -44.33
N LYS A 205 35.94 4.09 -43.69
CA LYS A 205 35.40 3.64 -42.40
C LYS A 205 35.59 4.67 -41.29
N LEU A 206 36.66 5.45 -41.35
CA LEU A 206 36.93 6.56 -40.45
C LEU A 206 36.45 7.91 -41.01
N GLY A 207 35.59 7.89 -42.03
CA GLY A 207 34.95 9.06 -42.62
C GLY A 207 35.84 9.89 -43.55
N LEU A 208 36.98 9.38 -43.99
CA LEU A 208 37.85 10.03 -44.97
C LEU A 208 37.71 9.36 -46.35
N ASP A 209 37.14 10.09 -47.29
CA ASP A 209 36.97 9.64 -48.66
C ASP A 209 38.10 10.17 -49.54
N PHE A 210 39.14 9.36 -49.73
CA PHE A 210 40.19 9.63 -50.69
C PHE A 210 39.88 9.04 -52.06
N SER A 211 40.44 9.64 -53.10
CA SER A 211 40.44 9.01 -54.42
C SER A 211 41.28 7.73 -54.39
N ILE A 212 40.92 6.73 -55.19
CA ILE A 212 41.67 5.45 -55.26
C ILE A 212 43.15 5.71 -55.54
N ALA A 213 43.47 6.64 -56.46
CA ALA A 213 44.84 7.01 -56.77
C ALA A 213 45.60 7.58 -55.57
N THR A 214 44.95 8.39 -54.74
CA THR A 214 45.55 8.94 -53.50
C THR A 214 45.80 7.84 -52.48
N VAL A 215 44.90 6.87 -52.34
CA VAL A 215 45.08 5.73 -51.43
C VAL A 215 46.24 4.84 -51.89
N GLU A 216 46.32 4.54 -53.18
CA GLU A 216 47.44 3.77 -53.76
C GLU A 216 48.78 4.47 -53.54
N GLU A 217 48.84 5.80 -53.71
CA GLU A 217 50.03 6.60 -53.45
C GLU A 217 50.43 6.59 -51.97
N LEU A 218 49.46 6.70 -51.05
CA LEU A 218 49.71 6.61 -49.61
C LEU A 218 50.15 5.20 -49.20
N PHE A 219 49.58 4.16 -49.81
CA PHE A 219 49.95 2.77 -49.56
C PHE A 219 51.40 2.50 -49.98
N GLN A 220 51.78 2.89 -51.20
CA GLN A 220 53.16 2.77 -51.69
C GLN A 220 54.16 3.54 -50.81
N ARG A 221 53.75 4.67 -50.23
CA ARG A 221 54.60 5.41 -49.27
C ARG A 221 54.72 4.70 -47.91
N ALA A 222 53.71 3.95 -47.50
CA ALA A 222 53.71 3.22 -46.24
C ALA A 222 54.47 1.88 -46.34
N ASP A 223 54.34 1.18 -47.47
CA ASP A 223 55.03 -0.08 -47.78
C ASP A 223 56.51 0.15 -48.12
N HIS A 224 57.36 0.15 -47.09
CA HIS A 224 58.78 0.48 -47.25
C HIS A 224 59.59 -0.67 -47.86
N ASN A 225 59.21 -1.92 -47.59
CA ASN A 225 59.91 -3.11 -48.08
C ASN A 225 59.34 -3.62 -49.43
N ASN A 226 58.25 -3.03 -49.92
CA ASN A 226 57.52 -3.38 -51.15
C ASN A 226 57.00 -4.83 -51.14
N ASP A 227 56.57 -5.34 -49.98
CA ASP A 227 56.00 -6.67 -49.85
C ASP A 227 54.47 -6.72 -50.07
N ASN A 228 53.89 -5.58 -50.49
CA ASN A 228 52.45 -5.33 -50.66
C ASN A 228 51.65 -5.51 -49.37
N ARG A 229 52.28 -5.39 -48.21
CA ARG A 229 51.66 -5.38 -46.89
C ARG A 229 52.30 -4.28 -46.04
N ILE A 230 51.53 -3.75 -45.10
CA ILE A 230 52.03 -2.76 -44.14
C ILE A 230 52.05 -3.43 -42.78
N SER A 231 53.25 -3.70 -42.28
CA SER A 231 53.47 -4.12 -40.90
C SER A 231 53.18 -2.97 -39.92
N TYR A 232 52.95 -3.28 -38.64
CA TYR A 232 52.76 -2.22 -37.62
C TYR A 232 53.95 -1.25 -37.55
N SER A 233 55.18 -1.72 -37.75
CA SER A 233 56.39 -0.88 -37.77
C SER A 233 56.45 0.07 -38.96
N GLU A 234 55.97 -0.37 -40.13
CA GLU A 234 55.85 0.48 -41.32
C GLU A 234 54.73 1.49 -41.16
N PHE A 235 53.61 1.07 -40.58
CA PHE A 235 52.51 1.95 -40.23
C PHE A 235 52.93 3.02 -39.22
N GLU A 236 53.71 2.67 -38.19
CA GLU A 236 54.24 3.63 -37.22
C GLU A 236 55.15 4.66 -37.89
N ARG A 237 56.02 4.22 -38.82
CA ARG A 237 56.86 5.12 -39.60
C ARG A 237 56.02 6.05 -40.47
N PHE A 238 55.04 5.51 -41.18
CA PHE A 238 54.10 6.27 -41.99
C PHE A 238 53.36 7.32 -41.14
N ALA A 239 52.88 6.92 -39.96
CA ALA A 239 52.17 7.81 -39.04
C ALA A 239 53.01 8.99 -38.55
N ARG A 240 54.33 8.81 -38.39
CA ARG A 240 55.25 9.91 -38.05
C ARG A 240 55.41 10.93 -39.20
N LEU A 241 55.15 10.53 -40.43
CA LEU A 241 55.18 11.43 -41.59
C LEU A 241 53.87 12.21 -41.73
N TYR A 242 52.75 11.65 -41.29
CA TYR A 242 51.43 12.28 -41.38
C TYR A 242 50.75 12.46 -40.00
N PRO A 243 51.39 13.17 -39.05
CA PRO A 243 50.87 13.30 -37.69
C PRO A 243 49.47 13.93 -37.63
N ILE A 244 49.15 14.92 -38.48
CA ILE A 244 47.86 15.61 -38.44
C ILE A 244 46.75 14.67 -38.91
N MET A 245 46.95 13.97 -40.02
CA MET A 245 46.01 12.97 -40.51
C MET A 245 45.77 11.86 -39.47
N MET A 246 46.82 11.38 -38.81
CA MET A 246 46.68 10.36 -37.77
C MET A 246 45.90 10.87 -36.56
N ASP A 247 46.12 12.10 -36.11
CA ASP A 247 45.33 12.69 -35.02
C ASP A 247 43.86 12.86 -35.44
N CYS A 248 43.58 13.37 -36.64
CA CYS A 248 42.21 13.49 -37.16
C CYS A 248 41.51 12.12 -37.22
N LEU A 249 42.19 11.09 -37.73
CA LEU A 249 41.65 9.72 -37.77
C LEU A 249 41.32 9.19 -36.37
N PHE A 250 42.18 9.45 -35.38
CA PHE A 250 41.95 9.05 -33.99
C PHE A 250 40.73 9.75 -33.38
N TYR A 251 40.63 11.08 -33.52
CA TYR A 251 39.51 11.84 -32.95
C TYR A 251 38.18 11.52 -33.63
N ARG A 252 38.19 11.21 -34.93
CA ARG A 252 37.01 10.69 -35.64
C ARG A 252 36.58 9.33 -35.11
N TYR A 253 37.51 8.40 -34.96
CA TYR A 253 37.25 7.10 -34.34
C TYR A 253 36.63 7.27 -32.94
N LYS A 254 37.29 8.07 -32.08
CA LYS A 254 36.80 8.38 -30.74
C LYS A 254 35.37 8.95 -30.78
N SER A 255 35.11 9.89 -31.69
CA SER A 255 33.82 10.56 -31.78
C SER A 255 32.70 9.63 -32.24
N THR A 256 32.96 8.74 -33.21
CA THR A 256 31.97 7.72 -33.62
C THR A 256 31.63 6.77 -32.47
N TRP A 257 32.61 6.41 -31.64
CA TRP A 257 32.40 5.55 -30.49
C TRP A 257 31.59 6.25 -29.38
N GLU A 258 31.91 7.52 -29.10
CA GLU A 258 31.15 8.34 -28.14
C GLU A 258 29.70 8.54 -28.60
N GLU A 259 29.48 8.80 -29.89
CA GLU A 259 28.14 8.88 -30.46
C GLU A 259 27.36 7.57 -30.29
N ALA A 260 27.98 6.43 -30.61
CA ALA A 260 27.38 5.10 -30.41
C ALA A 260 27.06 4.82 -28.93
N ARG A 261 27.92 5.28 -28.01
CA ARG A 261 27.67 5.20 -26.57
C ARG A 261 26.45 6.04 -26.19
N MET A 262 26.35 7.29 -26.65
CA MET A 262 25.21 8.16 -26.39
C MET A 262 23.91 7.59 -26.96
N GLN A 263 23.95 7.04 -28.17
CA GLN A 263 22.81 6.35 -28.79
C GLN A 263 22.36 5.15 -27.96
N LYS A 264 23.31 4.34 -27.48
CA LYS A 264 23.00 3.21 -26.59
C LYS A 264 22.39 3.67 -25.26
N ASP A 265 22.86 4.77 -24.70
CA ASP A 265 22.31 5.34 -23.48
C ASP A 265 20.89 5.88 -23.68
N ILE A 266 20.60 6.50 -24.84
CA ILE A 266 19.24 6.90 -25.23
C ILE A 266 18.34 5.67 -25.36
N GLU A 267 18.81 4.62 -26.02
CA GLU A 267 18.06 3.37 -26.19
C GLU A 267 17.75 2.69 -24.84
N ASN A 268 18.72 2.68 -23.93
CA ASN A 268 18.50 2.17 -22.57
C ASN A 268 17.43 2.98 -21.82
N GLU A 269 17.41 4.31 -21.97
CA GLU A 269 16.36 5.14 -21.37
C GLU A 269 15.00 4.96 -22.05
N ARG A 270 14.94 4.77 -23.37
CA ARG A 270 13.70 4.44 -24.09
C ARG A 270 13.10 3.13 -23.60
N ASN A 271 13.93 2.10 -23.44
CA ASN A 271 13.51 0.85 -22.81
C ASN A 271 13.06 1.04 -21.35
N ALA A 272 13.60 2.03 -20.64
CA ALA A 272 13.16 2.38 -19.28
C ALA A 272 11.84 3.16 -19.27
N VAL A 273 11.58 3.99 -20.29
CA VAL A 273 10.28 4.65 -20.53
C VAL A 273 9.21 3.60 -20.79
N GLU A 274 9.43 2.66 -21.70
CA GLU A 274 8.46 1.58 -22.01
C GLU A 274 8.10 0.75 -20.75
N LYS A 275 9.11 0.45 -19.92
CA LYS A 275 8.85 -0.21 -18.62
C LYS A 275 8.04 0.66 -17.68
N ALA A 276 8.28 1.98 -17.65
CA ALA A 276 7.51 2.91 -16.83
C ALA A 276 6.07 3.07 -17.34
N GLU A 277 5.84 3.05 -18.65
CA GLU A 277 4.51 3.01 -19.28
C GLU A 277 3.76 1.75 -18.85
N SER A 278 4.38 0.57 -18.94
CA SER A 278 3.76 -0.67 -18.49
C SER A 278 3.38 -0.65 -17.01
N VAL A 279 4.20 -0.02 -16.16
CA VAL A 279 3.87 0.18 -14.73
C VAL A 279 2.69 1.13 -14.55
N LEU A 280 2.61 2.21 -15.34
CA LEU A 280 1.48 3.13 -15.32
C LEU A 280 0.18 2.40 -15.73
N ASP A 281 0.20 1.61 -16.79
CA ASP A 281 -0.96 0.83 -17.25
C ASP A 281 -1.43 -0.16 -16.17
N GLN A 282 -0.50 -0.86 -15.52
CA GLN A 282 -0.81 -1.75 -14.40
C GLN A 282 -1.42 -0.99 -13.22
N ALA A 283 -0.91 0.20 -12.90
CA ALA A 283 -1.46 1.04 -11.84
C ALA A 283 -2.87 1.56 -12.20
N MET A 284 -3.12 1.92 -13.45
CA MET A 284 -4.44 2.33 -13.95
C MET A 284 -5.46 1.19 -13.85
N HIS A 285 -5.12 -0.02 -14.31
CA HIS A 285 -6.01 -1.18 -14.17
C HIS A 285 -6.25 -1.56 -12.69
N ALA A 286 -5.25 -1.42 -11.83
CA ALA A 286 -5.43 -1.67 -10.40
C ALA A 286 -6.35 -0.64 -9.74
N LEU A 287 -6.29 0.62 -10.16
CA LEU A 287 -7.21 1.67 -9.73
C LEU A 287 -8.64 1.37 -10.18
N GLU A 288 -8.85 1.09 -11.47
CA GLU A 288 -10.16 0.73 -12.04
C GLU A 288 -10.79 -0.47 -11.30
N LYS A 289 -10.00 -1.51 -11.01
CA LYS A 289 -10.47 -2.64 -10.20
C LYS A 289 -10.92 -2.21 -8.81
N SER A 290 -10.17 -1.32 -8.16
CA SER A 290 -10.48 -0.85 -6.81
C SER A 290 -11.72 0.06 -6.80
N GLU A 291 -11.93 0.84 -7.86
CA GLU A 291 -13.16 1.62 -8.06
C GLU A 291 -14.38 0.71 -8.24
N ASN A 292 -14.25 -0.36 -9.03
CA ASN A 292 -15.30 -1.37 -9.16
C ASN A 292 -15.61 -2.07 -7.82
N ASP A 293 -14.61 -2.33 -6.99
CA ASP A 293 -14.81 -2.87 -5.64
C ASP A 293 -15.60 -1.90 -4.75
N VAL A 294 -15.39 -0.58 -4.87
CA VAL A 294 -16.21 0.44 -4.19
C VAL A 294 -17.66 0.36 -4.65
N VAL A 295 -17.91 0.31 -5.95
CA VAL A 295 -19.28 0.20 -6.51
C VAL A 295 -19.98 -1.05 -5.98
N ASN A 296 -19.30 -2.19 -5.98
CA ASN A 296 -19.84 -3.45 -5.45
C ASN A 296 -20.15 -3.36 -3.95
N ALA A 297 -19.27 -2.72 -3.17
CA ALA A 297 -19.49 -2.52 -1.73
C ALA A 297 -20.65 -1.55 -1.46
N GLU A 298 -20.78 -0.47 -2.22
CA GLU A 298 -21.88 0.48 -2.11
C GLU A 298 -23.22 -0.18 -2.46
N GLU A 299 -23.24 -1.04 -3.47
CA GLU A 299 -24.41 -1.85 -3.82
C GLU A 299 -24.80 -2.82 -2.68
N ALA A 300 -23.82 -3.46 -2.04
CA ALA A 300 -24.08 -4.32 -0.88
C ALA A 300 -24.66 -3.53 0.32
N VAL A 301 -24.20 -2.29 0.54
CA VAL A 301 -24.82 -1.39 1.53
C VAL A 301 -26.27 -1.11 1.16
N ARG A 302 -26.55 -0.74 -0.10
CA ARG A 302 -27.90 -0.45 -0.59
C ARG A 302 -28.86 -1.60 -0.36
N ILE A 303 -28.43 -2.84 -0.64
CA ILE A 303 -29.23 -4.05 -0.39
C ILE A 303 -29.51 -4.22 1.10
N SER A 304 -28.49 -4.12 1.95
CA SER A 304 -28.66 -4.25 3.41
C SER A 304 -29.52 -3.15 4.03
N GLU A 305 -29.50 -1.94 3.47
CA GLU A 305 -30.37 -0.83 3.88
C GLU A 305 -31.83 -1.06 3.49
N ALA A 306 -32.08 -1.57 2.27
CA ALA A 306 -33.42 -1.94 1.84
C ALA A 306 -34.01 -3.04 2.73
N GLU A 307 -33.21 -4.05 3.03
CA GLU A 307 -33.56 -5.15 3.94
C GLU A 307 -33.85 -4.69 5.38
N LEU A 308 -33.06 -3.75 5.90
CA LEU A 308 -33.28 -3.17 7.23
C LEU A 308 -34.57 -2.35 7.26
N ARG A 309 -34.83 -1.59 6.20
CA ARG A 309 -36.05 -0.80 6.03
C ARG A 309 -37.29 -1.69 6.04
N GLU A 310 -37.28 -2.77 5.26
CA GLU A 310 -38.38 -3.74 5.22
C GLU A 310 -38.68 -4.34 6.61
N ARG A 311 -37.65 -4.70 7.37
CA ARG A 311 -37.81 -5.23 8.74
C ARG A 311 -38.33 -4.16 9.71
N SER A 312 -37.87 -2.91 9.56
CA SER A 312 -38.37 -1.77 10.33
C SER A 312 -39.85 -1.50 10.05
N ASP A 313 -40.26 -1.58 8.79
CA ASP A 313 -41.66 -1.40 8.38
C ASP A 313 -42.54 -2.53 8.96
N ARG A 314 -42.08 -3.80 8.87
CA ARG A 314 -42.74 -4.94 9.53
C ARG A 314 -42.88 -4.75 11.04
N MET A 315 -41.87 -4.17 11.71
CA MET A 315 -41.92 -3.87 13.14
C MET A 315 -42.93 -2.77 13.47
N GLN A 316 -43.07 -1.75 12.61
CA GLN A 316 -44.09 -0.72 12.78
C GLN A 316 -45.51 -1.28 12.61
N ASP A 317 -45.72 -2.14 11.63
CA ASP A 317 -47.03 -2.78 11.43
C ASP A 317 -47.38 -3.70 12.60
N LEU A 318 -46.42 -4.50 13.08
CA LEU A 318 -46.62 -5.30 14.29
C LEU A 318 -46.93 -4.43 15.51
N ALA A 319 -46.30 -3.27 15.66
CA ALA A 319 -46.59 -2.34 16.75
C ALA A 319 -48.04 -1.83 16.67
N ARG A 320 -48.56 -1.56 15.47
CA ARG A 320 -49.97 -1.20 15.25
C ARG A 320 -50.90 -2.36 15.62
N ASP A 321 -50.56 -3.59 15.23
CA ASP A 321 -51.33 -4.78 15.56
C ASP A 321 -51.36 -5.04 17.07
N MET A 322 -50.22 -4.90 17.75
CA MET A 322 -50.14 -4.97 19.20
C MET A 322 -50.99 -3.91 19.89
N GLU A 323 -51.00 -2.68 19.38
CA GLU A 323 -51.82 -1.61 19.93
C GLU A 323 -53.31 -1.88 19.71
N SER A 324 -53.70 -2.40 18.55
CA SER A 324 -55.06 -2.85 18.26
C SER A 324 -55.51 -3.97 19.22
N ALA A 325 -54.68 -5.00 19.40
CA ALA A 325 -54.95 -6.10 20.31
C ALA A 325 -55.01 -5.65 21.79
N ARG A 326 -54.19 -4.67 22.20
CA ARG A 326 -54.30 -4.05 23.54
C ARG A 326 -55.63 -3.32 23.71
N ARG A 327 -56.06 -2.54 22.72
CA ARG A 327 -57.36 -1.86 22.75
C ARG A 327 -58.51 -2.86 22.79
N GLU A 328 -58.42 -3.96 22.04
CA GLU A 328 -59.42 -5.04 22.11
C GLU A 328 -59.44 -5.70 23.49
N LYS A 329 -58.28 -6.04 24.06
CA LYS A 329 -58.18 -6.58 25.42
C LYS A 329 -58.84 -5.65 26.44
N GLU A 330 -58.58 -4.36 26.37
CA GLU A 330 -59.21 -3.37 27.25
C GLU A 330 -60.73 -3.29 27.05
N ALA A 331 -61.22 -3.43 25.82
CA ALA A 331 -62.65 -3.50 25.53
C ALA A 331 -63.28 -4.77 26.13
N ARG A 332 -62.65 -5.93 25.97
CA ARG A 332 -63.12 -7.21 26.55
C ARG A 332 -63.08 -7.21 28.08
N ILE A 333 -62.08 -6.57 28.70
CA ILE A 333 -62.02 -6.40 30.16
C ILE A 333 -63.15 -5.48 30.64
N ARG A 334 -63.48 -4.42 29.89
CA ARG A 334 -64.64 -3.57 30.20
C ARG A 334 -65.95 -4.34 30.08
N GLU A 335 -66.13 -5.12 29.01
CA GLU A 335 -67.29 -6.00 28.84
C GLU A 335 -67.40 -7.03 29.98
N LYS A 336 -66.27 -7.64 30.38
CA LYS A 336 -66.22 -8.58 31.51
C LYS A 336 -66.73 -7.91 32.79
N LYS A 337 -66.21 -6.72 33.11
CA LYS A 337 -66.64 -5.95 34.29
C LYS A 337 -68.12 -5.59 34.25
N GLU A 338 -68.68 -5.33 33.08
CA GLU A 338 -70.10 -5.07 32.90
C GLU A 338 -70.93 -6.33 33.18
N ARG A 339 -70.57 -7.47 32.56
CA ARG A 339 -71.26 -8.77 32.81
C ARG A 339 -71.14 -9.25 34.25
N GLU A 340 -70.02 -8.99 34.92
CA GLU A 340 -69.86 -9.25 36.36
C GLU A 340 -70.79 -8.40 37.22
N ARG A 341 -71.00 -7.12 36.86
CA ARG A 341 -71.99 -6.27 37.54
C ARG A 341 -73.41 -6.75 37.29
N ASP A 342 -73.73 -7.16 36.07
CA ASP A 342 -75.04 -7.72 35.73
C ASP A 342 -75.31 -8.99 36.54
N LEU A 343 -74.33 -9.91 36.59
CA LEU A 343 -74.39 -11.11 37.42
C LEU A 343 -74.58 -10.77 38.91
N ALA A 344 -73.85 -9.79 39.44
CA ALA A 344 -74.02 -9.33 40.81
C ALA A 344 -75.42 -8.75 41.06
N SER A 345 -75.98 -8.03 40.08
CA SER A 345 -77.35 -7.50 40.16
C SER A 345 -78.41 -8.61 40.18
N VAL A 346 -78.21 -9.68 39.39
CA VAL A 346 -79.09 -10.85 39.36
C VAL A 346 -79.00 -11.63 40.67
N LYS A 347 -77.78 -11.83 41.20
CA LYS A 347 -77.56 -12.48 42.51
C LYS A 347 -78.16 -11.68 43.67
N GLU A 348 -78.07 -10.35 43.67
CA GLU A 348 -78.71 -9.55 44.71
C GLU A 348 -80.25 -9.54 44.55
N ARG A 349 -80.78 -9.51 43.32
CA ARG A 349 -82.22 -9.70 43.05
C ARG A 349 -82.73 -11.05 43.56
N GLU A 350 -82.01 -12.14 43.30
CA GLU A 350 -82.29 -13.47 43.84
C GLU A 350 -82.30 -13.45 45.37
N LYS A 351 -81.27 -12.87 46.00
CA LYS A 351 -81.16 -12.78 47.46
C LYS A 351 -82.27 -11.95 48.10
N VAL A 352 -82.73 -10.89 47.44
CA VAL A 352 -83.87 -10.08 47.89
C VAL A 352 -85.17 -10.87 47.74
N LEU A 353 -85.42 -11.47 46.58
CA LEU A 353 -86.61 -12.31 46.34
C LEU A 353 -86.68 -13.50 47.30
N ARG A 354 -85.54 -14.12 47.61
CA ARG A 354 -85.45 -15.20 48.60
C ARG A 354 -85.76 -14.73 50.02
N ARG A 355 -85.38 -13.49 50.38
CA ARG A 355 -85.78 -12.87 51.66
C ARG A 355 -87.28 -12.60 51.69
N VAL A 356 -87.83 -12.02 50.63
CA VAL A 356 -89.28 -11.77 50.47
C VAL A 356 -90.05 -13.08 50.54
N LEU A 357 -89.60 -14.13 49.85
CA LEU A 357 -90.21 -15.47 49.90
C LEU A 357 -90.18 -16.05 51.32
N GLN A 358 -89.07 -15.95 52.05
CA GLN A 358 -89.01 -16.38 53.45
C GLN A 358 -89.96 -15.59 54.37
N GLU A 359 -90.12 -14.29 54.13
CA GLU A 359 -91.08 -13.46 54.87
C GLU A 359 -92.52 -13.85 54.53
N ARG A 360 -92.83 -14.04 53.24
CA ARG A 360 -94.14 -14.53 52.77
C ARG A 360 -94.49 -15.90 53.30
N VAL A 361 -93.53 -16.82 53.38
CA VAL A 361 -93.71 -18.14 54.03
C VAL A 361 -94.06 -17.97 55.50
N ARG A 362 -93.31 -17.14 56.25
CA ARG A 362 -93.61 -16.87 57.66
C ARG A 362 -94.97 -16.18 57.87
N GLU A 363 -95.36 -15.29 56.97
CA GLU A 363 -96.68 -14.63 56.99
C GLU A 363 -97.81 -15.61 56.68
N SER A 364 -97.64 -16.44 55.65
CA SER A 364 -98.57 -17.52 55.31
C SER A 364 -98.74 -18.48 56.48
N ASP A 365 -97.65 -18.92 57.11
CA ASP A 365 -97.70 -19.81 58.28
C ASP A 365 -98.42 -19.14 59.47
N LYS A 366 -98.22 -17.84 59.70
CA LYS A 366 -98.93 -17.09 60.75
C LYS A 366 -100.42 -16.97 60.45
N LEU A 367 -100.79 -16.63 59.22
CA LEU A 367 -102.18 -16.50 58.80
C LEU A 367 -102.89 -17.86 58.78
N GLU A 368 -102.20 -18.93 58.39
CA GLU A 368 -102.71 -20.30 58.47
C GLU A 368 -102.93 -20.74 59.91
N ASN A 369 -101.96 -20.51 60.80
CA ASN A 369 -102.14 -20.77 62.23
C ASN A 369 -103.26 -19.93 62.84
N HIS A 370 -103.43 -18.68 62.40
CA HIS A 370 -104.51 -17.79 62.85
C HIS A 370 -105.88 -18.26 62.34
N ALA A 371 -105.98 -18.68 61.08
CA ALA A 371 -107.18 -19.27 60.50
C ALA A 371 -107.57 -20.58 61.21
N ILE A 372 -106.60 -21.45 61.51
CA ILE A 372 -106.82 -22.68 62.30
C ILE A 372 -107.30 -22.35 63.72
N GLN A 373 -106.71 -21.34 64.37
CA GLN A 373 -107.11 -20.94 65.72
C GLN A 373 -108.53 -20.38 65.76
N LEU A 374 -108.88 -19.48 64.83
CA LEU A 374 -110.23 -18.92 64.72
C LEU A 374 -111.26 -19.97 64.28
N SER A 375 -110.87 -20.93 63.43
CA SER A 375 -111.70 -22.09 63.07
C SER A 375 -111.96 -22.99 64.28
N ASN A 376 -110.94 -23.26 65.10
CA ASN A 376 -111.10 -24.00 66.35
C ASN A 376 -111.93 -23.23 67.39
N GLU A 377 -111.85 -21.89 67.42
CA GLU A 377 -112.67 -21.04 68.28
C GLU A 377 -114.13 -20.98 67.80
N ALA A 378 -114.36 -20.98 66.48
CA ALA A 378 -115.67 -21.20 65.87
C ALA A 378 -116.24 -22.58 66.25
N ALA A 379 -115.45 -23.65 66.14
CA ALA A 379 -115.85 -24.99 66.55
C ALA A 379 -116.09 -25.12 68.07
N ALA A 380 -115.31 -24.44 68.90
CA ALA A 380 -115.49 -24.41 70.36
C ALA A 380 -116.71 -23.57 70.78
N SER A 381 -117.08 -22.56 70.00
CA SER A 381 -118.35 -21.84 70.17
C SER A 381 -119.55 -22.67 69.70
N ASP A 382 -119.39 -23.52 68.68
CA ASP A 382 -120.39 -24.52 68.30
C ASP A 382 -120.61 -25.61 69.38
N GLU A 383 -119.57 -26.00 70.11
CA GLU A 383 -119.70 -26.93 71.25
C GLU A 383 -120.41 -26.28 72.46
N LYS A 384 -120.22 -24.97 72.67
CA LYS A 384 -120.98 -24.18 73.68
C LYS A 384 -122.47 -24.01 73.33
N VAL A 385 -122.83 -24.12 72.05
CA VAL A 385 -124.23 -24.12 71.58
C VAL A 385 -124.94 -25.45 71.89
N ARG A 386 -124.20 -26.55 72.11
CA ARG A 386 -124.79 -27.88 72.35
C ARG A 386 -125.28 -28.10 73.80
N GLN A 387 -124.86 -27.28 74.78
CA GLN A 387 -125.13 -27.54 76.21
C GLN A 387 -126.04 -26.54 76.94
N LEU A 388 -126.45 -25.40 76.37
CA LEU A 388 -127.27 -24.43 77.13
C LEU A 388 -128.42 -23.83 76.31
N GLN A 389 -129.61 -24.42 76.47
CA GLN A 389 -130.88 -23.82 76.09
C GLN A 389 -131.27 -22.71 77.11
N LYS A 390 -131.73 -21.56 76.57
CA LYS A 390 -132.45 -20.45 77.25
C LYS A 390 -131.70 -19.13 77.53
N ALA A 391 -130.78 -18.71 76.65
CA ALA A 391 -130.42 -17.29 76.47
C ALA A 391 -130.03 -17.03 75.00
N LEU A 392 -131.02 -17.03 74.11
CA LEU A 392 -130.87 -17.02 72.66
C LEU A 392 -131.28 -15.66 72.09
N GLU A 393 -130.34 -14.70 72.04
CA GLU A 393 -130.35 -13.59 71.06
C GLU A 393 -129.03 -12.78 71.06
N GLU A 394 -128.23 -12.84 72.13
CA GLU A 394 -126.85 -12.30 72.13
C GLU A 394 -125.80 -13.29 71.59
N ALA A 395 -126.03 -14.61 71.72
CA ALA A 395 -125.11 -15.66 71.26
C ALA A 395 -125.10 -15.89 69.73
N LYS A 396 -126.22 -15.65 69.02
CA LYS A 396 -126.29 -15.78 67.55
C LYS A 396 -125.48 -14.70 66.82
N ARG A 397 -125.49 -13.46 67.33
CA ARG A 397 -124.63 -12.39 66.79
C ARG A 397 -123.15 -12.62 67.10
N ALA A 398 -122.81 -13.36 68.15
CA ALA A 398 -121.43 -13.75 68.44
C ALA A 398 -120.95 -14.89 67.52
N SER A 399 -121.78 -15.91 67.28
CA SER A 399 -121.49 -17.01 66.33
C SER A 399 -121.37 -16.54 64.89
N GLU A 400 -122.29 -15.71 64.38
CA GLU A 400 -122.19 -15.17 63.01
C GLU A 400 -120.99 -14.21 62.83
N ARG A 401 -120.60 -13.47 63.87
CA ARG A 401 -119.36 -12.66 63.84
C ARG A 401 -118.11 -13.54 63.85
N ALA A 402 -118.11 -14.64 64.61
CA ALA A 402 -117.01 -15.60 64.63
C ALA A 402 -116.86 -16.35 63.30
N HIS A 403 -117.97 -16.76 62.67
CA HIS A 403 -117.95 -17.43 61.36
C HIS A 403 -117.50 -16.48 60.24
N ARG A 404 -117.99 -15.23 60.20
CA ARG A 404 -117.50 -14.21 59.26
C ARG A 404 -116.03 -13.88 59.48
N SER A 405 -115.56 -13.87 60.73
CA SER A 405 -114.15 -13.67 61.05
C SER A 405 -113.29 -14.86 60.62
N ALA A 406 -113.80 -16.10 60.73
CA ALA A 406 -113.11 -17.30 60.28
C ALA A 406 -113.06 -17.41 58.76
N ASP A 407 -114.17 -17.10 58.07
CA ASP A 407 -114.23 -17.06 56.60
C ASP A 407 -113.32 -15.96 56.04
N GLN A 408 -113.30 -14.78 56.68
CA GLN A 408 -112.39 -13.70 56.32
C GLN A 408 -110.92 -14.13 56.54
N ALA A 409 -110.59 -14.77 57.66
CA ALA A 409 -109.24 -15.29 57.92
C ALA A 409 -108.85 -16.42 56.94
N SER A 410 -109.79 -17.26 56.51
CA SER A 410 -109.56 -18.30 55.50
C SER A 410 -109.30 -17.70 54.11
N GLN A 411 -110.05 -16.68 53.71
CA GLN A 411 -109.83 -15.95 52.45
C GLN A 411 -108.50 -15.20 52.46
N GLU A 412 -108.13 -14.61 53.61
CA GLU A 412 -106.82 -13.97 53.79
C GLU A 412 -105.66 -14.99 53.75
N ALA A 413 -105.84 -16.20 54.29
CA ALA A 413 -104.87 -17.29 54.19
C ALA A 413 -104.74 -17.86 52.75
N GLU A 414 -105.85 -17.97 52.02
CA GLU A 414 -105.85 -18.43 50.62
C GLU A 414 -105.20 -17.39 49.69
N ALA A 415 -105.50 -16.10 49.88
CA ALA A 415 -104.81 -15.01 49.19
C ALA A 415 -103.31 -14.95 49.52
N ALA A 416 -102.92 -15.26 50.76
CA ALA A 416 -101.51 -15.36 51.14
C ALA A 416 -100.80 -16.54 50.46
N ARG A 417 -101.48 -17.69 50.28
CA ARG A 417 -100.95 -18.84 49.51
C ARG A 417 -100.79 -18.54 48.03
N GLU A 418 -101.74 -17.83 47.41
CA GLU A 418 -101.60 -17.39 46.02
C GLU A 418 -100.43 -16.40 45.85
N ALA A 419 -100.29 -15.45 46.78
CA ALA A 419 -99.17 -14.51 46.79
C ALA A 419 -97.81 -15.22 47.00
N LEU A 420 -97.77 -16.27 47.83
CA LEU A 420 -96.59 -17.11 48.04
C LEU A 420 -96.21 -17.84 46.74
N LYS A 421 -97.19 -18.43 46.04
CA LYS A 421 -96.99 -19.09 44.76
C LYS A 421 -96.48 -18.14 43.68
N SER A 422 -96.98 -16.90 43.64
CA SER A 422 -96.44 -15.88 42.71
C SER A 422 -95.00 -15.49 43.05
N SER A 423 -94.68 -15.28 44.33
CA SER A 423 -93.30 -14.98 44.75
C SER A 423 -92.35 -16.16 44.55
N GLU A 424 -92.85 -17.40 44.63
CA GLU A 424 -92.10 -18.62 44.32
C GLU A 424 -91.76 -18.73 42.83
N MET A 425 -92.74 -18.47 41.94
CA MET A 425 -92.49 -18.41 40.50
C MET A 425 -91.49 -17.32 40.11
N GLU A 426 -91.56 -16.14 40.74
CA GLU A 426 -90.61 -15.05 40.51
C GLU A 426 -89.19 -15.40 41.02
N SER A 427 -89.09 -16.04 42.19
CA SER A 427 -87.82 -16.53 42.74
C SER A 427 -87.20 -17.59 41.82
N ASP A 428 -87.99 -18.57 41.38
CA ASP A 428 -87.53 -19.64 40.48
C ASP A 428 -87.12 -19.12 39.10
N ALA A 429 -87.81 -18.09 38.57
CA ALA A 429 -87.43 -17.45 37.32
C ALA A 429 -86.04 -16.80 37.43
N VAL A 430 -85.76 -16.06 38.50
CA VAL A 430 -84.45 -15.42 38.72
C VAL A 430 -83.35 -16.45 39.00
N VAL A 431 -83.66 -17.56 39.68
CA VAL A 431 -82.70 -18.67 39.87
C VAL A 431 -82.25 -19.28 38.55
N ARG A 432 -83.12 -19.34 37.53
CA ARG A 432 -82.76 -19.82 36.18
C ARG A 432 -81.90 -18.83 35.40
N GLU A 433 -81.98 -17.52 35.71
CA GLU A 433 -81.17 -16.49 35.06
C GLU A 433 -79.70 -16.49 35.52
N ILE A 434 -79.42 -16.92 36.76
CA ILE A 434 -78.05 -16.96 37.32
C ILE A 434 -77.07 -17.78 36.46
N PRO A 435 -77.33 -19.06 36.12
CA PRO A 435 -76.39 -19.85 35.32
C PRO A 435 -76.18 -19.27 33.91
N MET A 436 -77.19 -18.64 33.32
CA MET A 436 -77.03 -17.95 32.02
C MET A 436 -76.12 -16.72 32.14
N ALA A 437 -76.25 -15.95 33.23
CA ALA A 437 -75.38 -14.81 33.50
C ALA A 437 -73.93 -15.26 33.83
N GLU A 438 -73.75 -16.37 34.54
CA GLU A 438 -72.43 -16.97 34.80
C GLU A 438 -71.76 -17.46 33.51
N GLU A 439 -72.51 -18.12 32.62
CA GLU A 439 -72.01 -18.55 31.32
C GLU A 439 -71.62 -17.35 30.43
N ALA A 440 -72.38 -16.26 30.48
CA ALA A 440 -72.05 -15.02 29.78
C ALA A 440 -70.74 -14.38 30.28
N VAL A 441 -70.47 -14.41 31.60
CA VAL A 441 -69.18 -13.96 32.16
C VAL A 441 -68.05 -14.87 31.69
N HIS A 442 -68.22 -16.20 31.79
CA HIS A 442 -67.20 -17.16 31.35
C HIS A 442 -66.89 -17.08 29.85
N PHE A 443 -67.87 -16.77 29.01
CA PHE A 443 -67.64 -16.56 27.58
C PHE A 443 -66.71 -15.36 27.34
N VAL A 444 -66.97 -14.23 28.01
CA VAL A 444 -66.11 -13.04 27.90
C VAL A 444 -64.74 -13.28 28.53
N GLU A 445 -64.64 -14.06 29.60
CA GLU A 445 -63.35 -14.49 30.18
C GLU A 445 -62.50 -15.29 29.19
N ARG A 446 -63.09 -16.25 28.48
CA ARG A 446 -62.38 -16.99 27.43
C ARG A 446 -61.95 -16.07 26.29
N ALA A 447 -62.78 -15.09 25.93
CA ALA A 447 -62.43 -14.09 24.92
C ALA A 447 -61.25 -13.21 25.36
N VAL A 448 -61.21 -12.77 26.63
CA VAL A 448 -60.05 -12.03 27.19
C VAL A 448 -58.79 -12.89 27.13
N LEU A 449 -58.87 -14.17 27.53
CA LEU A 449 -57.73 -15.10 27.48
C LEU A 449 -57.23 -15.34 26.05
N ALA A 450 -58.12 -15.43 25.07
CA ALA A 450 -57.75 -15.56 23.66
C ALA A 450 -56.93 -14.34 23.19
N VAL A 451 -57.41 -13.12 23.46
CA VAL A 451 -56.68 -11.89 23.11
C VAL A 451 -55.35 -11.78 23.88
N GLU A 452 -55.28 -12.26 25.12
CA GLU A 452 -54.02 -12.33 25.87
C GLU A 452 -53.02 -13.31 25.25
N GLN A 453 -53.50 -14.42 24.71
CA GLN A 453 -52.67 -15.37 23.97
C GLN A 453 -52.17 -14.76 22.66
N ASP A 454 -53.03 -14.05 21.92
CA ASP A 454 -52.65 -13.34 20.69
C ASP A 454 -51.62 -12.22 20.97
N LEU A 455 -51.76 -11.49 22.08
CA LEU A 455 -50.74 -10.52 22.48
C LEU A 455 -49.38 -11.18 22.79
N LYS A 456 -49.37 -12.39 23.35
CA LYS A 456 -48.13 -13.14 23.58
C LYS A 456 -47.50 -13.63 22.28
N THR A 457 -48.31 -14.08 21.32
CA THR A 457 -47.78 -14.50 20.01
C THR A 457 -47.20 -13.31 19.25
N LEU A 458 -47.89 -12.16 19.24
CA LEU A 458 -47.39 -10.91 18.65
C LEU A 458 -46.10 -10.43 19.34
N ASP A 459 -45.99 -10.52 20.66
CA ASP A 459 -44.76 -10.16 21.41
C ASP A 459 -43.57 -11.06 21.01
N ASN A 460 -43.80 -12.37 20.83
CA ASN A 460 -42.76 -13.29 20.36
C ASN A 460 -42.33 -12.97 18.93
N VAL A 461 -43.29 -12.73 18.01
CA VAL A 461 -43.00 -12.29 16.64
C VAL A 461 -42.21 -10.98 16.64
N GLY A 462 -42.51 -10.06 17.55
CA GLY A 462 -41.79 -8.79 17.70
C GLY A 462 -40.35 -8.97 18.15
N LYS A 463 -40.08 -9.91 19.07
CA LYS A 463 -38.72 -10.28 19.47
C LYS A 463 -37.94 -10.90 18.31
N ASP A 464 -38.59 -11.72 17.49
CA ASP A 464 -37.96 -12.37 16.34
C ASP A 464 -37.59 -11.34 15.25
N ILE A 465 -38.54 -10.50 14.85
CA ILE A 465 -38.30 -9.40 13.90
C ILE A 465 -37.24 -8.43 14.45
N GLY A 466 -37.26 -8.15 15.75
CA GLY A 466 -36.26 -7.33 16.43
C GLY A 466 -34.83 -7.90 16.31
N ARG A 467 -34.67 -9.21 16.54
CA ARG A 467 -33.38 -9.90 16.37
C ARG A 467 -32.91 -9.89 14.92
N GLU A 468 -33.80 -10.21 13.98
CA GLU A 468 -33.48 -10.17 12.55
C GLU A 468 -33.07 -8.75 12.09
N ALA A 469 -33.77 -7.71 12.56
CA ALA A 469 -33.44 -6.32 12.24
C ALA A 469 -32.07 -5.93 12.80
N GLU A 470 -31.73 -6.37 14.01
CA GLU A 470 -30.43 -6.12 14.62
C GLU A 470 -29.28 -6.83 13.86
N GLU A 471 -29.49 -8.08 13.44
CA GLU A 471 -28.53 -8.81 12.61
C GLU A 471 -28.25 -8.10 11.29
N VAL A 472 -29.30 -7.61 10.63
CA VAL A 472 -29.17 -6.88 9.35
C VAL A 472 -28.56 -5.51 9.54
N ALA A 473 -28.84 -4.83 10.65
CA ALA A 473 -28.16 -3.60 11.01
C ALA A 473 -26.64 -3.83 11.18
N ARG A 474 -26.23 -4.92 11.82
CA ARG A 474 -24.80 -5.29 11.93
C ARG A 474 -24.18 -5.61 10.56
N HIS A 475 -24.90 -6.32 9.69
CA HIS A 475 -24.45 -6.57 8.31
C HIS A 475 -24.30 -5.28 7.52
N ARG A 476 -25.25 -4.35 7.63
CA ARG A 476 -25.18 -3.02 7.01
C ARG A 476 -23.97 -2.24 7.51
N ASP A 477 -23.75 -2.21 8.82
CA ASP A 477 -22.59 -1.52 9.41
C ASP A 477 -21.26 -2.13 8.95
N ALA A 478 -21.20 -3.46 8.79
CA ALA A 478 -20.04 -4.14 8.21
C ALA A 478 -19.83 -3.77 6.74
N ASN A 479 -20.90 -3.72 5.94
CA ASN A 479 -20.83 -3.30 4.53
C ASN A 479 -20.40 -1.83 4.40
N VAL A 480 -20.88 -0.94 5.28
CA VAL A 480 -20.46 0.47 5.31
C VAL A 480 -18.96 0.60 5.60
N ARG A 481 -18.44 -0.20 6.54
CA ARG A 481 -16.98 -0.27 6.78
C ARG A 481 -16.23 -0.82 5.56
N ALA A 482 -16.77 -1.82 4.88
CA ALA A 482 -16.17 -2.32 3.65
C ALA A 482 -16.09 -1.25 2.55
N VAL A 483 -17.10 -0.38 2.43
CA VAL A 483 -17.07 0.78 1.53
C VAL A 483 -15.98 1.77 1.92
N THR A 484 -15.82 2.08 3.21
CA THR A 484 -14.75 3.00 3.65
C THR A 484 -13.36 2.44 3.35
N ASP A 485 -13.15 1.15 3.60
CA ASP A 485 -11.88 0.47 3.32
C ASP A 485 -11.60 0.40 1.80
N ALA A 486 -12.64 0.17 0.99
CA ALA A 486 -12.52 0.17 -0.47
C ALA A 486 -12.16 1.58 -1.00
N LYS A 487 -12.77 2.64 -0.45
CA LYS A 487 -12.46 4.03 -0.82
C LYS A 487 -11.03 4.42 -0.42
N GLU A 488 -10.55 3.96 0.74
CA GLU A 488 -9.15 4.16 1.14
C GLU A 488 -8.18 3.47 0.16
N LYS A 489 -8.48 2.23 -0.26
CA LYS A 489 -7.70 1.54 -1.29
C LYS A 489 -7.68 2.30 -2.61
N VAL A 490 -8.81 2.85 -3.07
CA VAL A 490 -8.86 3.72 -4.27
C VAL A 490 -7.96 4.93 -4.09
N SER A 491 -8.01 5.61 -2.94
CA SER A 491 -7.12 6.75 -2.66
C SER A 491 -5.64 6.36 -2.70
N GLN A 492 -5.29 5.17 -2.20
CA GLN A 492 -3.93 4.65 -2.27
C GLN A 492 -3.50 4.35 -3.72
N ARG A 493 -4.35 3.65 -4.49
CA ARG A 493 -4.07 3.31 -5.89
C ARG A 493 -3.98 4.55 -6.79
N SER A 494 -4.80 5.56 -6.53
CA SER A 494 -4.74 6.85 -7.22
C SER A 494 -3.39 7.52 -7.00
N ARG A 495 -2.88 7.53 -5.76
CA ARG A 495 -1.52 8.04 -5.46
C ARG A 495 -0.42 7.23 -6.15
N GLU A 496 -0.54 5.90 -6.18
CA GLU A 496 0.41 5.03 -6.89
C GLU A 496 0.43 5.32 -8.39
N MET A 497 -0.74 5.51 -9.01
CA MET A 497 -0.87 5.89 -10.42
C MET A 497 -0.27 7.28 -10.70
N ASP A 498 -0.51 8.27 -9.83
CA ASP A 498 0.07 9.61 -9.98
C ASP A 498 1.60 9.59 -9.91
N LEU A 499 2.18 8.80 -8.99
CA LEU A 499 3.62 8.61 -8.90
C LEU A 499 4.19 7.91 -10.14
N ALA A 500 3.52 6.88 -10.65
CA ALA A 500 3.92 6.21 -11.88
C ALA A 500 3.87 7.16 -13.09
N ARG A 501 2.82 7.97 -13.21
CA ARG A 501 2.67 9.00 -14.24
C ARG A 501 3.80 10.03 -14.17
N GLN A 502 4.10 10.55 -12.99
CA GLN A 502 5.17 11.53 -12.81
C GLN A 502 6.54 10.95 -13.21
N ASN A 503 6.81 9.71 -12.80
CA ASN A 503 8.05 9.00 -13.16
C ASN A 503 8.19 8.78 -14.67
N LEU A 504 7.08 8.48 -15.37
CA LEU A 504 7.06 8.39 -16.83
C LEU A 504 7.42 9.73 -17.48
N VAL A 505 6.76 10.81 -17.08
CA VAL A 505 7.02 12.16 -17.60
C VAL A 505 8.47 12.58 -17.39
N ASP A 506 9.04 12.28 -16.22
CA ASP A 506 10.43 12.63 -15.92
C ASP A 506 11.43 11.82 -16.78
N ARG A 507 11.15 10.55 -17.05
CA ARG A 507 11.96 9.73 -17.98
C ARG A 507 11.85 10.19 -19.42
N GLU A 508 10.65 10.52 -19.90
CA GLU A 508 10.47 11.06 -21.26
C GLU A 508 11.24 12.37 -21.46
N LYS A 509 11.23 13.26 -20.46
CA LYS A 509 12.04 14.49 -20.48
C LYS A 509 13.53 14.17 -20.54
N LEU A 510 13.98 13.17 -19.79
CA LEU A 510 15.39 12.74 -19.81
C LEU A 510 15.80 12.19 -21.18
N VAL A 511 14.96 11.37 -21.82
CA VAL A 511 15.19 10.88 -23.19
C VAL A 511 15.31 12.06 -24.16
N LYS A 512 14.35 12.99 -24.13
CA LYS A 512 14.38 14.19 -24.99
C LYS A 512 15.64 15.03 -24.76
N GLN A 513 16.08 15.18 -23.52
CA GLN A 513 17.32 15.91 -23.22
C GLN A 513 18.53 15.18 -23.83
N LYS A 514 18.65 13.86 -23.66
CA LYS A 514 19.76 13.09 -24.25
C LYS A 514 19.75 13.12 -25.78
N GLU A 515 18.57 13.12 -26.41
CA GLU A 515 18.43 13.27 -27.87
C GLU A 515 18.89 14.64 -28.36
N LEU A 516 18.59 15.72 -27.61
CA LEU A 516 19.11 17.05 -27.91
C LEU A 516 20.63 17.11 -27.78
N ASP A 517 21.18 16.54 -26.71
CA ASP A 517 22.63 16.47 -26.47
C ASP A 517 23.33 15.69 -27.62
N LEU A 518 22.74 14.58 -28.08
CA LEU A 518 23.24 13.81 -29.22
C LEU A 518 23.23 14.63 -30.53
N ASN A 519 22.16 15.39 -30.78
CA ASN A 519 22.06 16.23 -31.98
C ASN A 519 23.10 17.36 -31.96
N GLU A 520 23.28 18.02 -30.80
CA GLU A 520 24.33 19.02 -30.63
C GLU A 520 25.72 18.42 -30.86
N TYR A 521 25.98 17.23 -30.31
CA TYR A 521 27.22 16.51 -30.51
C TYR A 521 27.47 16.18 -31.99
N GLN A 522 26.46 15.68 -32.71
CA GLN A 522 26.54 15.41 -34.14
C GLN A 522 26.86 16.69 -34.94
N HIS A 523 26.25 17.82 -34.58
CA HIS A 523 26.53 19.11 -35.21
C HIS A 523 27.98 19.55 -35.00
N GLN A 524 28.47 19.46 -33.75
CA GLN A 524 29.86 19.77 -33.42
C GLN A 524 30.84 18.85 -34.18
N ARG A 525 30.56 17.55 -34.22
CA ARG A 525 31.36 16.57 -34.98
C ARG A 525 31.41 16.91 -36.47
N ASN A 526 30.29 17.26 -37.08
CA ASN A 526 30.24 17.61 -38.50
C ASN A 526 31.07 18.87 -38.79
N SER A 527 31.03 19.86 -37.90
CA SER A 527 31.88 21.06 -38.00
C SER A 527 33.37 20.71 -37.87
N ALA A 528 33.74 19.90 -36.86
CA ALA A 528 35.11 19.41 -36.69
C ALA A 528 35.60 18.62 -37.92
N THR A 529 34.75 17.74 -38.46
CA THR A 529 35.05 16.93 -39.66
C THR A 529 35.40 17.81 -40.87
N GLN A 530 34.69 18.94 -41.06
CA GLN A 530 34.99 19.91 -42.12
C GLN A 530 36.33 20.61 -41.91
N HIS A 531 36.64 20.99 -40.67
CA HIS A 531 37.91 21.61 -40.33
C HIS A 531 39.09 20.65 -40.52
N GLU A 532 38.98 19.43 -40.01
CA GLU A 532 39.96 18.34 -40.15
C GLU A 532 40.27 18.04 -41.61
N ARG A 533 39.24 17.99 -42.48
CA ARG A 533 39.44 17.80 -43.92
C ARG A 533 40.39 18.83 -44.51
N THR A 534 40.22 20.10 -44.11
CA THR A 534 41.10 21.20 -44.57
C THR A 534 42.53 21.00 -44.08
N LEU A 535 42.72 20.57 -42.83
CA LEU A 535 44.04 20.31 -42.25
C LEU A 535 44.76 19.15 -42.96
N ILE A 536 44.05 18.07 -43.24
CA ILE A 536 44.60 16.90 -43.95
C ILE A 536 45.00 17.27 -45.38
N GLU A 537 44.15 18.00 -46.11
CA GLU A 537 44.47 18.47 -47.47
C GLU A 537 45.74 19.36 -47.48
N GLN A 538 45.93 20.19 -46.46
CA GLN A 538 47.14 20.99 -46.29
C GLN A 538 48.37 20.13 -45.98
N GLU A 539 48.26 19.15 -45.08
CA GLU A 539 49.37 18.25 -44.74
C GLU A 539 49.83 17.44 -45.96
N LEU A 540 48.90 16.85 -46.70
CA LEU A 540 49.20 16.09 -47.93
C LEU A 540 49.90 16.98 -48.96
N ARG A 541 49.43 18.21 -49.15
CA ARG A 541 50.05 19.19 -50.06
C ARG A 541 51.48 19.55 -49.64
N LEU A 542 51.70 19.84 -48.36
CA LEU A 542 53.02 20.19 -47.83
C LEU A 542 54.00 19.01 -47.94
N ARG A 543 53.52 17.77 -47.76
CA ARG A 543 54.33 16.57 -47.95
C ARG A 543 54.73 16.35 -49.40
N ALA A 544 53.80 16.47 -50.35
CA ALA A 544 54.14 16.38 -51.77
C ALA A 544 55.19 17.46 -52.18
N GLN A 545 55.08 18.67 -51.63
CA GLN A 545 56.09 19.72 -51.84
C GLN A 545 57.45 19.36 -51.24
N ARG A 546 57.47 18.81 -50.02
CA ARG A 546 58.69 18.37 -49.35
C ARG A 546 59.37 17.24 -50.12
N ASP A 547 58.63 16.23 -50.57
CA ASP A 547 59.17 15.13 -51.38
C ASP A 547 59.83 15.66 -52.67
N THR A 548 59.18 16.62 -53.33
CA THR A 548 59.74 17.27 -54.53
C THR A 548 61.05 18.00 -54.23
N LEU A 549 61.16 18.65 -53.07
CA LEU A 549 62.38 19.32 -52.64
C LEU A 549 63.48 18.32 -52.27
N GLU A 550 63.16 17.26 -51.52
CA GLU A 550 64.11 16.21 -51.14
C GLU A 550 64.64 15.46 -52.37
N GLN A 551 63.81 15.23 -53.40
CA GLN A 551 64.26 14.69 -54.68
C GLN A 551 65.23 15.62 -55.41
N ARG A 552 64.93 16.94 -55.43
CA ARG A 552 65.83 17.94 -56.04
C ARG A 552 67.14 18.04 -55.27
N GLU A 553 67.10 18.03 -53.94
CA GLU A 553 68.29 18.04 -53.09
C GLU A 553 69.13 16.77 -53.32
N SER A 554 68.50 15.59 -53.34
CA SER A 554 69.18 14.32 -53.61
C SER A 554 69.84 14.32 -54.99
N LYS A 555 69.14 14.85 -56.01
CA LYS A 555 69.70 15.02 -57.35
C LYS A 555 70.89 15.97 -57.35
N LEU A 556 70.76 17.15 -56.76
CA LEU A 556 71.85 18.12 -56.63
C LEU A 556 73.04 17.56 -55.85
N MET A 557 72.79 16.81 -54.77
CA MET A 557 73.82 16.12 -54.01
C MET A 557 74.50 15.06 -54.88
N SER A 558 73.76 14.23 -55.61
CA SER A 558 74.34 13.23 -56.51
C SER A 558 75.17 13.86 -57.65
N GLU A 559 74.71 15.00 -58.19
CA GLU A 559 75.43 15.79 -59.18
C GLU A 559 76.70 16.41 -58.58
N ALA A 560 76.62 16.91 -57.33
CA ALA A 560 77.78 17.44 -56.60
C ALA A 560 78.81 16.33 -56.26
N TYR A 561 78.36 15.14 -55.83
CA TYR A 561 79.22 13.98 -55.60
C TYR A 561 79.86 13.49 -56.91
N SER A 562 79.11 13.47 -58.01
CA SER A 562 79.62 13.14 -59.34
C SER A 562 80.66 14.17 -59.82
N PHE A 563 80.39 15.46 -59.62
CA PHE A 563 81.29 16.56 -59.96
C PHE A 563 82.60 16.52 -59.14
N LEU A 564 82.50 16.32 -57.82
CA LEU A 564 83.66 16.15 -56.93
C LEU A 564 84.44 14.86 -57.24
N GLY A 565 83.75 13.76 -57.52
CA GLY A 565 84.36 12.51 -57.98
C GLY A 565 85.15 12.71 -59.28
N ASN A 566 84.58 13.42 -60.26
CA ASN A 566 85.23 13.74 -61.52
C ASN A 566 86.45 14.68 -61.36
N ILE A 567 86.45 15.58 -60.37
CA ILE A 567 87.63 16.40 -60.02
C ILE A 567 88.72 15.51 -59.42
N CYS A 568 88.40 14.62 -58.49
CA CYS A 568 89.37 13.69 -57.89
C CYS A 568 90.00 12.75 -58.93
N THR A 569 89.23 12.28 -59.93
CA THR A 569 89.76 11.47 -61.03
C THR A 569 90.62 12.29 -61.99
N ASN A 570 90.23 13.52 -62.35
CA ASN A 570 91.00 14.36 -63.26
C ASN A 570 92.32 14.89 -62.66
N VAL A 571 92.37 15.11 -61.34
CA VAL A 571 93.63 15.45 -60.64
C VAL A 571 94.58 14.23 -60.59
N SER A 572 94.05 13.00 -60.58
CA SER A 572 94.84 11.77 -60.60
C SER A 572 95.38 11.42 -62.01
N SER A 573 94.67 11.83 -63.07
CA SER A 573 95.06 11.59 -64.48
C SER A 573 96.07 12.61 -65.04
N GLY A 574 96.47 13.62 -64.26
CA GLY A 574 97.35 14.73 -64.71
C GLY A 574 98.84 14.55 -64.45
N LYS A 575 99.32 13.40 -63.95
CA LYS A 575 100.77 13.14 -63.75
C LYS A 575 101.17 11.73 -64.16
N THR A 576 101.28 11.50 -65.47
CA THR A 576 102.20 10.47 -66.01
C THR A 576 103.20 11.18 -66.91
N PHE A 577 104.36 11.53 -66.34
CA PHE A 577 105.56 11.90 -67.08
C PHE A 577 105.95 10.72 -67.97
N SER A 578 105.78 10.83 -69.28
CA SER A 578 106.47 9.95 -70.24
C SER A 578 107.91 10.43 -70.38
N ARG A 579 108.85 9.60 -69.94
CA ARG A 579 110.29 9.80 -70.02
C ARG A 579 110.81 8.75 -71.01
N ASP A 580 110.66 9.01 -72.30
CA ASP A 580 111.30 8.17 -73.32
C ASP A 580 112.68 8.72 -73.67
N VAL A 581 113.63 7.82 -73.53
CA VAL A 581 115.06 7.95 -73.72
C VAL A 581 115.41 7.10 -74.94
N SER A 582 116.34 7.61 -75.77
CA SER A 582 117.17 6.92 -76.79
C SER A 582 116.53 6.52 -78.14
N THR A 583 117.15 6.69 -79.31
CA THR A 583 118.41 7.35 -79.78
C THR A 583 118.49 7.19 -81.30
N PHE A 584 119.13 8.14 -82.01
CA PHE A 584 119.30 8.25 -83.48
C PHE A 584 118.09 8.74 -84.29
#